data_AF-A0A925BFJ1-F1
#
_entry.id   AF-A0A925BFJ1-F1
#
_cell.length_a   1.000
_cell.length_b   1.000
_cell.length_c   1.000
_cell.angle_alpha   90.00
_cell.angle_beta   90.00
_cell.angle_gamma   90.00
#
_symmetry.space_group_name_H-M   'P 1'
#
loop_
_entity.id
_entity.type
_entity.pdbx_description
1 polymer ?
#
loop_
_entity_poly.entity_id
_entity_poly.type
_entity_poly.pdbx_seq_one_letter_code
_entity_poly.pdbx_strand_id
1 'polypeptide(L)'
;MTRRWAVIYGMAASLVAVLAWTFWPAPNPTGRYFSSTYPTACVDSNNCEDAAEAILSVDLNLPRNKRVPVNAAANVVTFCPSGARPEAAPNDLTTSGFPVVQVVEIPNTPNGDDLMTACCAPDFVSDEYLIETKFLYDLSQSNPQHLRCLFAAAVARQSPVWLYVREDVYVSPAVVEHTRMSGGGVVYYFTSRGGLNKRGVVGLGLMAGLGVTLLFAIFGPPLPTRPKLSITTTHQPKTPITPARYAALLQPYLALDPMLETEADAAERLTEIEAAHHAVMRLERRLRRDVEMIRRASATEIPTRQREALLAEYHRLLTTIQDWLQKAEAAVLRWNMPER
;
A
#
# COMPACT_ATOMS: atom_id res chain seq x y z
N MET A 1 -18.87 37.83 -24.56
CA MET A 1 -17.39 37.70 -24.40
C MET A 1 -16.96 36.79 -23.25
N THR A 2 -17.63 36.81 -22.09
CA THR A 2 -17.24 36.05 -20.88
C THR A 2 -17.10 34.54 -21.06
N ARG A 3 -17.87 33.93 -21.97
CA ARG A 3 -17.91 32.47 -22.17
C ARG A 3 -16.68 31.87 -22.85
N ARG A 4 -16.13 32.54 -23.88
CA ARG A 4 -14.92 32.08 -24.58
C ARG A 4 -13.73 32.07 -23.61
N TRP A 5 -13.63 33.10 -22.78
CA TRP A 5 -12.63 33.18 -21.73
C TRP A 5 -12.76 32.07 -20.69
N ALA A 6 -13.98 31.72 -20.26
CA ALA A 6 -14.18 30.62 -19.31
C ALA A 6 -13.67 29.27 -19.84
N VAL A 7 -13.88 28.98 -21.13
CA VAL A 7 -13.38 27.75 -21.78
C VAL A 7 -11.85 27.76 -21.87
N ILE A 8 -11.26 28.88 -22.29
CA ILE A 8 -9.81 29.04 -22.38
C ILE A 8 -9.15 28.87 -21.00
N TYR A 9 -9.69 29.51 -19.96
CA TYR A 9 -9.17 29.35 -18.60
C TYR A 9 -9.32 27.93 -18.07
N GLY A 10 -10.44 27.25 -18.37
CA GLY A 10 -10.63 25.85 -18.02
C GLY A 10 -9.57 24.94 -18.66
N MET A 11 -9.29 25.13 -19.95
CA MET A 11 -8.24 24.38 -20.64
C MET A 11 -6.85 24.66 -20.09
N ALA A 12 -6.52 25.93 -19.86
CA ALA A 12 -5.24 26.31 -19.28
C ALA A 12 -5.07 25.68 -17.88
N ALA A 13 -6.09 25.75 -17.03
CA ALA A 13 -6.06 25.15 -15.70
C ALA A 13 -5.91 23.62 -15.75
N SER A 14 -6.64 22.93 -16.63
CA SER A 14 -6.52 21.49 -16.80
C SER A 14 -5.16 21.09 -17.38
N LEU A 15 -4.60 21.85 -18.33
CA LEU A 15 -3.26 21.63 -18.84
C LEU A 15 -2.22 21.80 -17.74
N VAL A 16 -2.29 22.88 -16.96
CA VAL A 16 -1.41 23.11 -15.80
C VAL A 16 -1.55 21.98 -14.79
N ALA A 17 -2.76 21.48 -14.52
CA ALA A 17 -2.96 20.36 -13.60
C ALA A 17 -2.34 19.06 -14.13
N VAL A 18 -2.46 18.77 -15.43
CA VAL A 18 -1.80 17.61 -16.05
C VAL A 18 -0.29 17.75 -16.01
N LEU A 19 0.24 18.92 -16.38
CA LEU A 19 1.68 19.18 -16.34
C LEU A 19 2.22 19.09 -14.90
N ALA A 20 1.53 19.67 -13.93
CA ALA A 20 1.89 19.52 -12.53
C ALA A 20 1.86 18.04 -12.13
N TRP A 21 0.83 17.28 -12.51
CA TRP A 21 0.74 15.87 -12.19
C TRP A 21 1.84 15.02 -12.85
N THR A 22 2.28 15.35 -14.07
CA THR A 22 3.33 14.60 -14.80
C THR A 22 4.74 15.00 -14.41
N PHE A 23 4.97 16.27 -14.07
CA PHE A 23 6.30 16.83 -13.81
C PHE A 23 6.61 17.05 -12.33
N TRP A 24 5.64 16.93 -11.43
CA TRP A 24 5.93 17.03 -10.00
C TRP A 24 6.76 15.83 -9.58
N PRO A 25 8.01 16.03 -9.12
CA PRO A 25 8.87 14.93 -8.72
C PRO A 25 8.19 14.17 -7.58
N ALA A 26 8.20 12.85 -7.67
CA ALA A 26 7.69 12.03 -6.59
C ALA A 26 8.55 12.28 -5.34
N PRO A 27 7.95 12.31 -4.14
CA PRO A 27 8.68 12.51 -2.90
C PRO A 27 9.38 11.19 -2.50
N ASN A 28 10.29 10.71 -3.34
CA ASN A 28 11.12 9.53 -3.10
C ASN A 28 12.47 9.68 -3.84
N PRO A 29 13.51 8.89 -3.51
CA PRO A 29 14.85 9.04 -4.07
C PRO A 29 14.94 9.04 -5.59
N THR A 30 14.11 8.27 -6.30
CA THR A 30 14.12 8.26 -7.78
C THR A 30 13.55 9.54 -8.39
N GLY A 31 12.81 10.35 -7.62
CA GLY A 31 12.01 11.46 -8.13
C GLY A 31 10.85 11.05 -9.05
N ARG A 32 10.60 9.75 -9.21
CA ARG A 32 9.62 9.18 -10.15
C ARG A 32 8.54 8.39 -9.43
N TYR A 33 7.35 8.36 -10.03
CA TYR A 33 6.25 7.53 -9.53
C TYR A 33 6.26 6.11 -10.11
N PHE A 34 6.97 5.90 -11.22
CA PHE A 34 7.04 4.61 -11.93
C PHE A 34 8.45 4.36 -12.42
N SER A 35 8.78 3.08 -12.56
CA SER A 35 10.01 2.61 -13.17
C SER A 35 10.18 3.12 -14.62
N SER A 36 11.44 3.27 -15.03
CA SER A 36 11.81 3.59 -16.42
C SER A 36 11.31 2.56 -17.43
N THR A 37 11.32 1.29 -17.03
CA THR A 37 10.95 0.17 -17.88
C THR A 37 10.19 -0.88 -17.07
N TYR A 38 9.50 -1.77 -17.78
CA TYR A 38 8.87 -2.94 -17.19
C TYR A 38 9.91 -4.07 -17.08
N PRO A 39 9.94 -4.86 -15.98
CA PRO A 39 10.81 -6.04 -15.87
C PRO A 39 10.39 -7.14 -16.88
N THR A 40 10.91 -7.08 -18.10
CA THR A 40 10.55 -7.99 -19.21
C THR A 40 11.10 -9.40 -19.06
N ALA A 41 12.15 -9.59 -18.26
CA ALA A 41 12.82 -10.88 -18.02
C ALA A 41 12.10 -11.79 -16.99
N CYS A 42 10.87 -11.46 -16.63
CA CYS A 42 10.07 -12.20 -15.65
C CYS A 42 9.49 -13.51 -16.21
N VAL A 43 10.33 -14.54 -16.35
CA VAL A 43 9.89 -15.92 -16.65
C VAL A 43 9.77 -16.75 -15.37
N ASP A 44 10.64 -16.52 -14.38
CA ASP A 44 10.59 -17.10 -13.05
C ASP A 44 10.75 -16.02 -11.96
N SER A 45 10.54 -16.40 -10.69
CA SER A 45 10.53 -15.47 -9.55
C SER A 45 11.88 -14.79 -9.30
N ASN A 46 12.98 -15.52 -9.47
CA ASN A 46 14.31 -15.00 -9.18
C ASN A 46 14.77 -14.01 -10.25
N ASN A 47 14.52 -14.30 -11.52
CA ASN A 47 14.84 -13.38 -12.62
C ASN A 47 14.03 -12.08 -12.54
N CYS A 48 12.83 -12.13 -11.95
CA CYS A 48 12.01 -10.94 -11.72
C CYS A 48 12.61 -9.95 -10.73
N GLU A 49 13.09 -10.45 -9.59
CA GLU A 49 13.70 -9.60 -8.56
C GLU A 49 14.97 -8.95 -9.11
N ASP A 50 15.80 -9.73 -9.81
CA ASP A 50 17.02 -9.25 -10.44
C ASP A 50 16.78 -8.15 -11.46
N ALA A 51 15.74 -8.31 -12.28
CA ALA A 51 15.35 -7.33 -13.28
C ALA A 51 14.80 -6.06 -12.62
N ALA A 52 14.00 -6.19 -11.56
CA ALA A 52 13.48 -5.06 -10.81
C ALA A 52 14.62 -4.26 -10.14
N GLU A 53 15.57 -4.92 -9.51
CA GLU A 53 16.76 -4.28 -8.95
C GLU A 53 17.62 -3.64 -10.06
N ALA A 54 17.82 -4.29 -11.20
CA ALA A 54 18.61 -3.71 -12.30
C ALA A 54 17.99 -2.40 -12.81
N ILE A 55 16.66 -2.36 -12.94
CA ILE A 55 15.93 -1.15 -13.34
C ILE A 55 16.09 -0.07 -12.28
N LEU A 56 15.90 -0.41 -11.00
CA LEU A 56 15.99 0.54 -9.91
C LEU A 56 17.42 1.08 -9.72
N SER A 57 18.44 0.27 -9.96
CA SER A 57 19.85 0.68 -9.97
C SER A 57 20.11 1.83 -10.95
N VAL A 58 19.57 1.71 -12.17
CA VAL A 58 19.67 2.75 -13.20
C VAL A 58 18.87 3.98 -12.81
N ASP A 59 17.64 3.80 -12.30
CA ASP A 59 16.75 4.91 -11.92
C ASP A 59 17.24 5.69 -10.68
N LEU A 60 17.95 5.05 -9.77
CA LEU A 60 18.57 5.67 -8.59
C LEU A 60 19.98 6.21 -8.86
N ASN A 61 20.62 5.78 -9.96
CA ASN A 61 22.05 5.92 -10.17
C ASN A 61 22.87 5.37 -8.98
N LEU A 62 22.47 4.21 -8.46
CA LEU A 62 23.13 3.51 -7.35
C LEU A 62 23.46 2.07 -7.74
N PRO A 63 24.65 1.55 -7.38
CA PRO A 63 24.98 0.15 -7.62
C PRO A 63 24.13 -0.77 -6.74
N ARG A 64 23.81 -1.96 -7.26
CA ARG A 64 23.15 -3.03 -6.48
C ARG A 64 24.11 -3.57 -5.42
N ASN A 65 23.66 -3.64 -4.18
CA ASN A 65 24.48 -4.06 -3.03
C ASN A 65 24.78 -5.58 -3.06
N LYS A 66 23.82 -6.42 -3.45
CA LYS A 66 23.94 -7.90 -3.42
C LYS A 66 24.51 -8.52 -4.70
N ARG A 67 24.65 -7.73 -5.78
CA ARG A 67 24.96 -8.24 -7.13
C ARG A 67 26.14 -7.51 -7.76
N VAL A 68 27.21 -7.40 -6.98
CA VAL A 68 28.50 -6.89 -7.43
C VAL A 68 29.26 -8.05 -8.09
N PRO A 69 29.81 -7.89 -9.31
CA PRO A 69 30.68 -8.93 -9.88
C PRO A 69 31.85 -9.24 -8.93
N VAL A 70 32.25 -10.50 -8.80
CA VAL A 70 33.35 -10.94 -7.92
C VAL A 70 34.66 -10.15 -8.12
N ASN A 71 34.85 -9.57 -9.32
CA ASN A 71 36.04 -8.80 -9.69
C ASN A 71 35.85 -7.28 -9.62
N ALA A 72 34.66 -6.79 -9.28
CA ALA A 72 34.45 -5.37 -9.02
C ALA A 72 34.82 -5.09 -7.57
N ALA A 73 35.65 -4.07 -7.34
CA ALA A 73 36.08 -3.61 -6.01
C ALA A 73 34.94 -2.96 -5.20
N ALA A 74 33.70 -3.42 -5.35
CA ALA A 74 32.56 -2.87 -4.63
C ALA A 74 32.31 -3.71 -3.38
N ASN A 75 32.26 -3.02 -2.24
CA ASN A 75 32.03 -3.63 -0.94
C ASN A 75 30.53 -3.88 -0.78
N VAL A 76 30.15 -5.11 -0.44
CA VAL A 76 28.78 -5.40 0.00
C VAL A 76 28.62 -4.82 1.40
N VAL A 77 27.63 -3.96 1.60
CA VAL A 77 27.32 -3.40 2.91
C VAL A 77 26.29 -4.30 3.58
N THR A 78 26.67 -4.84 4.73
CA THR A 78 25.85 -5.74 5.53
C THR A 78 25.69 -5.15 6.93
N PHE A 79 24.48 -5.23 7.46
CA PHE A 79 24.15 -4.78 8.79
C PHE A 79 24.01 -5.99 9.70
N CYS A 80 24.83 -6.03 10.75
CA CYS A 80 24.89 -7.15 11.68
C CYS A 80 24.60 -6.66 13.09
N PRO A 81 23.77 -7.36 13.86
CA PRO A 81 23.66 -7.16 15.31
C PRO A 81 25.03 -7.28 15.99
N SER A 82 25.25 -6.50 17.05
CA SER A 82 26.52 -6.51 17.78
C SER A 82 26.88 -7.92 18.27
N GLY A 83 28.05 -8.41 17.87
CA GLY A 83 28.52 -9.76 18.19
C GLY A 83 28.09 -10.85 17.22
N ALA A 84 27.23 -10.55 16.24
CA ALA A 84 26.94 -11.48 15.14
C ALA A 84 28.18 -11.62 14.23
N ARG A 85 28.55 -12.85 13.90
CA ARG A 85 29.64 -13.09 12.95
C ARG A 85 29.19 -12.76 11.53
N PRO A 86 29.98 -12.03 10.73
CA PRO A 86 29.67 -11.77 9.31
C PRO A 86 29.54 -13.05 8.48
N GLU A 87 30.16 -14.15 8.93
CA GLU A 87 30.06 -15.49 8.36
C GLU A 87 28.62 -16.05 8.38
N ALA A 88 27.73 -15.49 9.21
CA ALA A 88 26.31 -15.82 9.27
C ALA A 88 25.44 -14.94 8.34
N ALA A 89 26.04 -14.05 7.54
CA ALA A 89 25.34 -13.42 6.44
C ALA A 89 24.81 -14.52 5.51
N PRO A 90 23.58 -14.38 4.96
CA PRO A 90 22.90 -15.45 4.22
C PRO A 90 23.84 -16.10 3.20
N ASN A 91 23.87 -17.44 3.22
CA ASN A 91 24.84 -18.36 2.59
C ASN A 91 25.20 -18.12 1.10
N ASP A 92 24.60 -17.14 0.43
CA ASP A 92 24.94 -16.73 -0.93
C ASP A 92 26.19 -15.83 -1.02
N LEU A 93 26.58 -15.14 0.06
CA LEU A 93 27.70 -14.19 0.02
C LEU A 93 29.08 -14.80 0.36
N THR A 94 29.11 -15.93 1.08
CA THR A 94 30.37 -16.54 1.54
C THR A 94 30.89 -17.62 0.60
N THR A 95 30.03 -18.27 -0.18
CA THR A 95 30.41 -19.39 -1.08
C THR A 95 31.08 -18.93 -2.39
N SER A 96 31.06 -17.63 -2.68
CA SER A 96 31.29 -17.05 -4.02
C SER A 96 32.49 -16.10 -4.08
N GLY A 97 33.29 -15.99 -3.00
CA GLY A 97 34.53 -15.23 -3.00
C GLY A 97 34.36 -13.71 -3.12
N PHE A 98 33.22 -13.17 -2.67
CA PHE A 98 32.97 -11.73 -2.73
C PHE A 98 33.98 -10.96 -1.87
N PRO A 99 34.66 -9.93 -2.44
CA PRO A 99 35.65 -9.15 -1.73
C PRO A 99 34.96 -8.14 -0.81
N VAL A 100 35.37 -8.17 0.47
CA VAL A 100 35.18 -7.11 1.47
C VAL A 100 33.71 -6.77 1.77
N VAL A 101 33.19 -7.38 2.84
CA VAL A 101 31.93 -6.98 3.45
C VAL A 101 32.20 -5.78 4.37
N GLN A 102 31.61 -4.62 4.07
CA GLN A 102 31.53 -3.55 5.06
C GLN A 102 30.42 -3.94 6.05
N VAL A 103 30.84 -4.37 7.24
CA VAL A 103 29.91 -4.73 8.32
C VAL A 103 29.64 -3.48 9.14
N VAL A 104 28.37 -3.08 9.20
CA VAL A 104 27.90 -2.04 10.10
C VAL A 104 27.24 -2.71 11.30
N GLU A 105 27.83 -2.53 12.47
CA GLU A 105 27.26 -3.04 13.71
C GLU A 105 26.01 -2.25 14.08
N ILE A 106 24.91 -2.97 14.30
CA ILE A 106 23.68 -2.44 14.86
C ILE A 106 23.73 -2.67 16.37
N PRO A 107 23.57 -1.63 17.20
CA PRO A 107 23.44 -1.80 18.64
C PRO A 107 22.32 -2.78 18.96
N ASN A 108 22.57 -3.71 19.89
CA ASN A 108 21.51 -4.58 20.36
C ASN A 108 20.37 -3.75 20.95
N THR A 109 19.13 -4.12 20.63
CA THR A 109 17.97 -3.38 21.13
C THR A 109 17.89 -3.55 22.65
N PRO A 110 17.58 -2.50 23.43
CA PRO A 110 17.61 -2.53 24.90
C PRO A 110 16.69 -3.57 25.55
N ASN A 111 15.73 -4.12 24.80
CA ASN A 111 14.70 -5.00 25.32
C ASN A 111 15.11 -6.48 25.36
N GLY A 112 16.36 -6.83 25.04
CA GLY A 112 16.87 -8.20 25.23
C GLY A 112 16.18 -9.27 24.38
N ASP A 113 15.41 -8.88 23.37
CA ASP A 113 14.89 -9.80 22.38
C ASP A 113 16.07 -10.19 21.46
N ASP A 114 16.73 -11.29 21.77
CA ASP A 114 17.80 -12.01 21.03
C ASP A 114 17.39 -12.44 19.59
N LEU A 115 16.33 -11.83 19.04
CA LEU A 115 15.63 -12.23 17.82
C LEU A 115 16.33 -11.82 16.52
N MET A 116 17.46 -11.15 16.61
CA MET A 116 18.27 -10.79 15.44
C MET A 116 19.59 -11.55 15.53
N THR A 117 19.56 -12.81 15.12
CA THR A 117 20.76 -13.64 14.99
C THR A 117 21.38 -13.54 13.60
N ALA A 118 20.66 -12.97 12.63
CA ALA A 118 21.07 -12.87 11.24
C ALA A 118 21.39 -11.43 10.84
N CYS A 119 22.44 -11.26 10.04
CA CYS A 119 22.72 -10.01 9.36
C CYS A 119 21.78 -9.82 8.17
N CYS A 120 21.53 -8.57 7.79
CA CYS A 120 20.79 -8.22 6.57
C CYS A 120 21.62 -7.33 5.65
N ALA A 121 21.43 -7.50 4.36
CA ALA A 121 21.96 -6.59 3.34
C ALA A 121 20.75 -5.98 2.61
N PRO A 122 20.50 -4.66 2.65
CA PRO A 122 19.52 -4.04 1.76
C PRO A 122 19.93 -4.22 0.29
N ASP A 123 18.99 -4.06 -0.63
CA ASP A 123 19.27 -4.15 -2.07
C ASP A 123 20.11 -2.97 -2.56
N PHE A 124 19.92 -1.78 -1.98
CA PHE A 124 20.76 -0.61 -2.22
C PHE A 124 21.10 0.13 -0.93
N VAL A 125 22.29 0.69 -0.90
CA VAL A 125 22.79 1.53 0.19
C VAL A 125 23.35 2.81 -0.41
N SER A 126 22.92 3.95 0.14
CA SER A 126 23.58 5.23 -0.05
C SER A 126 24.06 5.78 1.30
N ASP A 127 24.68 6.95 1.29
CA ASP A 127 25.01 7.68 2.51
C ASP A 127 23.76 8.21 3.21
N GLU A 128 22.70 8.49 2.45
CA GLU A 128 21.49 9.17 2.91
C GLU A 128 20.33 8.23 3.23
N TYR A 129 20.24 7.05 2.61
CA TYR A 129 19.07 6.18 2.70
C TYR A 129 19.38 4.70 2.44
N LEU A 130 18.47 3.84 2.90
CA LEU A 130 18.47 2.40 2.64
C LEU A 130 17.28 2.04 1.75
N ILE A 131 17.48 1.12 0.81
CA ILE A 131 16.42 0.72 -0.13
C ILE A 131 16.29 -0.79 -0.21
N GLU A 132 15.05 -1.24 -0.21
CA GLU A 132 14.67 -2.62 -0.50
C GLU A 132 13.72 -2.64 -1.70
N THR A 133 13.89 -3.63 -2.56
CA THR A 133 13.09 -3.88 -3.75
C THR A 133 12.38 -5.21 -3.61
N LYS A 134 11.07 -5.23 -3.90
CA LYS A 134 10.29 -6.48 -3.89
C LYS A 134 9.32 -6.52 -5.05
N PHE A 135 9.48 -7.53 -5.89
CA PHE A 135 8.65 -7.71 -7.07
C PHE A 135 7.66 -8.88 -6.94
N LEU A 136 7.77 -9.70 -5.89
CA LEU A 136 6.94 -10.88 -5.66
C LEU A 136 5.82 -10.63 -4.64
N TYR A 137 4.79 -11.49 -4.66
CA TYR A 137 3.42 -11.22 -4.22
C TYR A 137 3.21 -10.85 -2.73
N ASP A 138 4.16 -11.11 -1.83
CA ASP A 138 4.01 -10.76 -0.40
C ASP A 138 5.34 -10.39 0.28
N LEU A 139 5.43 -9.15 0.74
CA LEU A 139 6.57 -8.61 1.48
C LEU A 139 6.61 -9.07 2.94
N SER A 140 5.43 -9.32 3.52
CA SER A 140 5.25 -9.60 4.94
C SER A 140 5.51 -11.05 5.30
N GLN A 141 5.20 -11.97 4.39
CA GLN A 141 5.45 -13.40 4.60
C GLN A 141 6.86 -13.84 4.20
N SER A 142 7.48 -13.17 3.21
CA SER A 142 8.71 -13.68 2.60
C SER A 142 9.94 -13.53 3.49
N ASN A 143 10.05 -12.48 4.31
CA ASN A 143 11.18 -12.34 5.24
C ASN A 143 10.97 -11.28 6.35
N PRO A 144 10.16 -11.55 7.39
CA PRO A 144 9.93 -10.59 8.48
C PRO A 144 11.20 -10.25 9.26
N GLN A 145 12.15 -11.18 9.37
CA GLN A 145 13.44 -10.94 10.05
C GLN A 145 14.31 -9.95 9.28
N HIS A 146 14.39 -10.08 7.95
CA HIS A 146 15.12 -9.15 7.09
C HIS A 146 14.60 -7.71 7.22
N LEU A 147 13.28 -7.52 7.19
CA LEU A 147 12.68 -6.20 7.36
C LEU A 147 12.93 -5.62 8.77
N ARG A 148 12.85 -6.43 9.82
CA ARG A 148 13.22 -6.01 11.17
C ARG A 148 14.67 -5.55 11.24
N CYS A 149 15.58 -6.29 10.61
CA CYS A 149 16.98 -5.91 10.50
C CYS A 149 17.20 -4.63 9.71
N LEU A 150 16.51 -4.47 8.58
CA LEU A 150 16.57 -3.27 7.78
C LEU A 150 16.10 -2.04 8.57
N PHE A 151 15.01 -2.14 9.34
CA PHE A 151 14.54 -1.04 10.18
C PHE A 151 15.47 -0.76 11.36
N ALA A 152 16.08 -1.78 11.97
CA ALA A 152 17.08 -1.57 13.00
C ALA A 152 18.34 -0.88 12.45
N ALA A 153 18.80 -1.28 11.26
CA ALA A 153 19.88 -0.63 10.52
C ALA A 153 19.57 0.85 10.22
N ALA A 154 18.34 1.13 9.79
CA ALA A 154 17.87 2.47 9.52
C ALA A 154 17.90 3.38 10.75
N VAL A 155 17.44 2.87 11.90
CA VAL A 155 17.50 3.59 13.18
C VAL A 155 18.96 3.84 13.59
N ALA A 156 19.82 2.82 13.49
CA ALA A 156 21.23 2.94 13.85
C ALA A 156 21.99 3.95 12.97
N ARG A 157 21.67 4.02 11.67
CA ARG A 157 22.27 4.98 10.73
C ARG A 157 21.55 6.33 10.65
N GLN A 158 20.40 6.48 11.31
CA GLN A 158 19.50 7.62 11.14
C GLN A 158 19.15 7.87 9.66
N SER A 159 18.94 6.78 8.90
CA SER A 159 18.69 6.83 7.46
C SER A 159 17.25 6.39 7.14
N PRO A 160 16.50 7.11 6.29
CA PRO A 160 15.20 6.65 5.83
C PRO A 160 15.28 5.35 5.01
N VAL A 161 14.27 4.49 5.20
CA VAL A 161 14.07 3.27 4.42
C VAL A 161 13.04 3.52 3.32
N TRP A 162 13.38 3.17 2.09
CA TRP A 162 12.44 3.18 0.97
C TRP A 162 12.17 1.77 0.48
N LEU A 163 10.89 1.40 0.40
CA LEU A 163 10.46 0.10 -0.12
C LEU A 163 9.88 0.30 -1.52
N TYR A 164 10.57 -0.19 -2.55
CA TYR A 164 10.10 -0.15 -3.93
C TYR A 164 9.43 -1.49 -4.25
N VAL A 165 8.11 -1.45 -4.42
CA VAL A 165 7.28 -2.66 -4.58
C VAL A 165 6.52 -2.65 -5.89
N ARG A 166 6.15 -3.83 -6.39
CA ARG A 166 5.21 -3.96 -7.51
C ARG A 166 3.78 -3.58 -7.06
N GLU A 167 2.99 -3.01 -7.96
CA GLU A 167 1.70 -2.36 -7.63
C GLU A 167 0.62 -3.25 -6.99
N ASP A 168 0.73 -4.55 -7.16
CA ASP A 168 -0.16 -5.61 -6.66
C ASP A 168 0.43 -6.36 -5.45
N VAL A 169 1.63 -5.99 -4.99
CA VAL A 169 2.25 -6.57 -3.80
C VAL A 169 1.54 -6.07 -2.56
N TYR A 170 1.13 -6.99 -1.70
CA TYR A 170 0.59 -6.63 -0.41
C TYR A 170 1.72 -6.18 0.52
N VAL A 171 1.53 -5.01 1.13
CA VAL A 171 2.40 -4.47 2.16
C VAL A 171 1.55 -4.24 3.39
N SER A 172 1.88 -4.92 4.49
CA SER A 172 1.09 -4.83 5.71
C SER A 172 1.11 -3.40 6.28
N PRO A 173 0.03 -2.94 6.94
CA PRO A 173 0.00 -1.62 7.56
C PRO A 173 1.16 -1.38 8.54
N ALA A 174 1.58 -2.43 9.27
CA ALA A 174 2.73 -2.37 10.15
C ALA A 174 4.03 -2.01 9.40
N VAL A 175 4.31 -2.65 8.25
CA VAL A 175 5.50 -2.34 7.44
C VAL A 175 5.44 -0.92 6.88
N VAL A 176 4.27 -0.46 6.42
CA VAL A 176 4.08 0.92 5.97
C VAL A 176 4.43 1.91 7.08
N GLU A 177 3.95 1.66 8.29
CA GLU A 177 4.18 2.54 9.44
C GLU A 177 5.65 2.55 9.88
N HIS A 178 6.33 1.39 9.95
CA HIS A 178 7.75 1.33 10.28
C HIS A 178 8.62 2.05 9.24
N THR A 179 8.29 1.89 7.96
CA THR A 179 8.97 2.60 6.88
C THR A 179 8.79 4.11 7.02
N ARG A 180 7.58 4.58 7.34
CA ARG A 180 7.28 5.99 7.59
C ARG A 180 8.01 6.53 8.81
N MET A 181 8.10 5.77 9.90
CA MET A 181 8.82 6.14 11.12
C MET A 181 10.32 6.33 10.89
N SER A 182 10.91 5.62 9.93
CA SER A 182 12.30 5.86 9.51
C SER A 182 12.52 7.17 8.74
N GLY A 183 11.44 7.85 8.32
CA GLY A 183 11.48 9.03 7.46
C GLY A 183 11.38 8.72 5.95
N GLY A 184 11.25 7.45 5.58
CA GLY A 184 11.08 7.02 4.20
C GLY A 184 9.63 6.69 3.84
N GLY A 185 9.44 5.77 2.88
CA GLY A 185 8.10 5.41 2.41
C GLY A 185 8.03 4.18 1.51
N VAL A 186 6.80 3.73 1.24
CA VAL A 186 6.50 2.63 0.32
C VAL A 186 6.10 3.21 -1.03
N VAL A 187 6.79 2.78 -2.08
CA VAL A 187 6.59 3.24 -3.46
C VAL A 187 6.15 2.04 -4.31
N TYR A 188 4.90 2.08 -4.79
CA TYR A 188 4.36 1.14 -5.76
C TYR A 188 4.90 1.46 -7.16
N TYR A 189 6.17 1.11 -7.37
CA TYR A 189 7.01 1.61 -8.44
C TYR A 189 6.93 0.79 -9.71
N PHE A 190 6.82 -0.53 -9.56
CA PHE A 190 6.80 -1.44 -10.71
C PHE A 190 5.36 -1.80 -11.07
N THR A 191 5.06 -1.81 -12.37
CA THR A 191 3.77 -2.28 -12.88
C THR A 191 3.73 -3.80 -12.95
N SER A 192 2.53 -4.37 -12.87
CA SER A 192 2.28 -5.80 -13.07
C SER A 192 2.09 -6.10 -14.57
N ARG A 193 2.31 -7.37 -14.99
CA ARG A 193 2.15 -7.76 -16.40
C ARG A 193 0.71 -7.55 -16.85
N GLY A 194 0.50 -6.67 -17.82
CA GLY A 194 -0.85 -6.33 -18.30
C GLY A 194 -1.64 -5.41 -17.36
N GLY A 195 -1.06 -5.01 -16.23
CA GLY A 195 -1.60 -3.98 -15.36
C GLY A 195 -1.45 -2.61 -16.00
N LEU A 196 -2.58 -1.96 -16.32
CA LEU A 196 -2.57 -0.51 -16.42
C LEU A 196 -2.37 0.01 -15.00
N ASN A 197 -1.26 0.70 -14.75
CA ASN A 197 -1.02 1.30 -13.45
C ASN A 197 -2.25 2.14 -13.05
N LYS A 198 -2.73 2.01 -11.81
CA LYS A 198 -3.88 2.79 -11.30
C LYS A 198 -3.75 4.28 -11.63
N ARG A 199 -2.52 4.80 -11.58
CA ARG A 199 -2.23 6.18 -11.97
C ARG A 199 -2.19 6.40 -13.49
N GLY A 200 -1.70 5.43 -14.26
CA GLY A 200 -1.80 5.46 -15.73
C GLY A 200 -3.25 5.53 -16.21
N VAL A 201 -4.17 4.81 -15.56
CA VAL A 201 -5.62 4.91 -15.82
C VAL A 201 -6.15 6.31 -15.51
N VAL A 202 -5.73 6.91 -14.39
CA VAL A 202 -6.09 8.30 -14.03
C VAL A 202 -5.55 9.30 -15.07
N GLY A 203 -4.30 9.15 -15.49
CA GLY A 203 -3.69 9.99 -16.52
C GLY A 203 -4.43 9.89 -17.86
N LEU A 204 -4.75 8.67 -18.30
CA LEU A 204 -5.49 8.43 -19.53
C LEU A 204 -6.92 9.01 -19.46
N GLY A 205 -7.57 8.89 -18.30
CA GLY A 205 -8.87 9.51 -18.03
C GLY A 205 -8.82 11.03 -18.08
N LEU A 206 -7.78 11.66 -17.51
CA LEU A 206 -7.57 13.10 -17.56
C LEU A 206 -7.36 13.58 -19.00
N MET A 207 -6.51 12.89 -19.77
CA MET A 207 -6.25 13.23 -21.17
C MET A 207 -7.50 13.06 -22.05
N ALA A 208 -8.27 11.99 -21.84
CA ALA A 208 -9.54 11.78 -22.53
C ALA A 208 -10.56 12.87 -22.19
N GLY A 209 -10.70 13.22 -20.90
CA GLY A 209 -11.60 14.29 -20.45
C GLY A 209 -11.23 15.65 -21.04
N LEU A 210 -9.93 15.97 -21.07
CA LEU A 210 -9.39 17.15 -21.75
C LEU A 210 -9.72 17.16 -23.25
N GLY A 211 -9.47 16.04 -23.93
CA GLY A 211 -9.75 15.89 -25.36
C GLY A 211 -11.23 16.08 -25.70
N VAL A 212 -12.14 15.50 -24.90
CA VAL A 212 -13.59 15.68 -25.06
C VAL A 212 -14.00 17.13 -24.82
N THR A 213 -13.46 17.76 -23.77
CA THR A 213 -13.74 19.17 -23.46
C THR A 213 -13.28 20.09 -24.59
N LEU A 214 -12.13 19.79 -25.20
CA LEU A 214 -11.59 20.49 -26.37
C LEU A 214 -12.47 20.30 -27.61
N LEU A 215 -12.89 19.07 -27.90
CA LEU A 215 -13.81 18.77 -28.99
C LEU A 215 -15.14 19.51 -28.83
N PHE A 216 -15.73 19.52 -27.63
CA PHE A 216 -16.96 20.27 -27.35
C PHE A 216 -16.78 21.79 -27.44
N ALA A 217 -15.61 22.31 -27.08
CA ALA A 217 -15.31 23.73 -27.22
C ALA A 217 -15.22 24.18 -28.68
N ILE A 218 -14.68 23.32 -29.56
CA ILE A 218 -14.43 23.64 -30.97
C ILE A 218 -15.65 23.32 -31.84
N PHE A 219 -16.23 22.14 -31.67
CA PHE A 219 -17.27 21.58 -32.54
C PHE A 219 -18.64 21.44 -31.86
N GLY A 220 -18.73 21.71 -30.55
CA GLY A 220 -19.99 21.62 -29.84
C GLY A 220 -21.04 22.57 -30.43
N PRO A 221 -22.30 22.14 -30.54
CA PRO A 221 -23.37 23.01 -31.01
C PRO A 221 -23.44 24.28 -30.15
N PRO A 222 -23.83 25.43 -30.72
CA PRO A 222 -24.03 26.65 -29.94
C PRO A 222 -24.99 26.32 -28.79
N LEU A 223 -24.45 26.38 -27.57
CA LEU A 223 -25.16 25.92 -26.38
C LEU A 223 -26.51 26.67 -26.29
N PRO A 224 -27.64 25.95 -26.21
CA PRO A 224 -28.96 26.54 -26.27
C PRO A 224 -29.11 27.64 -25.21
N THR A 225 -29.70 28.77 -25.61
CA THR A 225 -30.13 29.84 -24.71
C THR A 225 -31.06 29.24 -23.68
N ARG A 226 -30.58 29.16 -22.42
CA ARG A 226 -31.19 28.50 -21.25
C ARG A 226 -32.70 28.23 -21.41
N PRO A 227 -33.10 27.03 -21.88
CA PRO A 227 -34.38 26.51 -21.44
C PRO A 227 -34.26 26.23 -19.94
N LYS A 228 -35.28 26.60 -19.16
CA LYS A 228 -35.47 26.14 -17.78
C LYS A 228 -35.59 24.61 -17.84
N LEU A 229 -34.46 23.91 -17.78
CA LEU A 229 -34.43 22.46 -17.67
C LEU A 229 -34.60 22.13 -16.19
N SER A 230 -35.83 21.82 -15.80
CA SER A 230 -36.11 21.00 -14.62
C SER A 230 -35.59 19.60 -14.92
N ILE A 231 -34.31 19.36 -14.63
CA ILE A 231 -33.76 18.00 -14.66
C ILE A 231 -34.31 17.31 -13.42
N THR A 232 -35.44 16.61 -13.58
CA THR A 232 -35.85 15.56 -12.66
C THR A 232 -34.92 14.38 -12.94
N THR A 233 -33.70 14.42 -12.41
CA THR A 233 -32.88 13.21 -12.35
C THR A 233 -33.57 12.32 -11.35
N THR A 234 -34.31 11.33 -11.83
CA THR A 234 -34.81 10.24 -10.98
C THR A 234 -33.61 9.36 -10.62
N HIS A 235 -32.70 9.91 -9.81
CA HIS A 235 -31.75 9.12 -9.06
C HIS A 235 -32.62 8.28 -8.15
N GLN A 236 -32.85 7.01 -8.50
CA GLN A 236 -33.39 6.10 -7.50
C GLN A 236 -32.37 6.07 -6.36
N PRO A 237 -32.73 6.61 -5.18
CA PRO A 237 -31.82 6.59 -4.05
C PRO A 237 -31.52 5.12 -3.77
N LYS A 238 -30.23 4.77 -3.72
CA LYS A 238 -29.84 3.45 -3.22
C LYS A 238 -30.38 3.37 -1.80
N THR A 239 -31.38 2.51 -1.59
CA THR A 239 -31.97 2.31 -0.27
C THR A 239 -30.88 1.80 0.68
N PRO A 240 -30.68 2.46 1.83
CA PRO A 240 -29.71 1.98 2.82
C PRO A 240 -30.09 0.56 3.24
N ILE A 241 -29.08 -0.29 3.48
CA ILE A 241 -29.30 -1.66 3.93
C ILE A 241 -29.86 -1.61 5.35
N THR A 242 -30.97 -2.29 5.63
CA THR A 242 -31.54 -2.27 6.99
C THR A 242 -30.57 -2.86 8.03
N PRO A 243 -30.57 -2.38 9.28
CA PRO A 243 -29.76 -2.96 10.36
C PRO A 243 -29.91 -4.48 10.49
N ALA A 244 -31.14 -5.00 10.38
CA ALA A 244 -31.41 -6.44 10.38
C ALA A 244 -30.66 -7.20 9.29
N ARG A 245 -30.52 -6.62 8.09
CA ARG A 245 -29.76 -7.23 6.99
C ARG A 245 -28.25 -7.17 7.24
N TYR A 246 -27.74 -6.11 7.87
CA TYR A 246 -26.34 -6.08 8.34
C TYR A 246 -26.08 -7.14 9.41
N ALA A 247 -26.99 -7.29 10.38
CA ALA A 247 -26.89 -8.33 11.40
C ALA A 247 -26.84 -9.73 10.76
N ALA A 248 -27.73 -10.02 9.80
CA ALA A 248 -27.75 -11.29 9.07
C ALA A 248 -26.46 -11.54 8.27
N LEU A 249 -25.88 -10.50 7.65
CA LEU A 249 -24.60 -10.60 6.95
C LEU A 249 -23.42 -10.80 7.91
N LEU A 250 -23.54 -10.35 9.16
CA LEU A 250 -22.49 -10.48 10.17
C LEU A 250 -22.50 -11.84 10.88
N GLN A 251 -23.66 -12.50 10.96
CA GLN A 251 -23.85 -13.78 11.68
C GLN A 251 -22.79 -14.87 11.37
N PRO A 252 -22.43 -15.14 10.10
CA PRO A 252 -21.42 -16.16 9.80
C PRO A 252 -20.05 -15.86 10.40
N TYR A 253 -19.72 -14.58 10.60
CA TYR A 253 -18.43 -14.15 11.15
C TYR A 253 -18.44 -14.17 12.69
N LEU A 254 -19.57 -13.81 13.31
CA LEU A 254 -19.73 -13.92 14.76
C LEU A 254 -19.67 -15.39 15.23
N ALA A 255 -20.07 -16.33 14.38
CA ALA A 255 -19.90 -17.76 14.67
C ALA A 255 -18.42 -18.19 14.75
N LEU A 256 -17.48 -17.39 14.22
CA LEU A 256 -16.05 -17.63 14.34
C LEU A 256 -15.44 -17.04 15.62
N ASP A 257 -16.19 -16.24 16.39
CA ASP A 257 -15.67 -15.56 17.60
C ASP A 257 -15.07 -16.55 18.63
N PRO A 258 -15.70 -17.71 18.94
CA PRO A 258 -15.10 -18.70 19.85
C PRO A 258 -13.76 -19.25 19.35
N MET A 259 -13.57 -19.28 18.03
CA MET A 259 -12.35 -19.80 17.41
C MET A 259 -11.21 -18.79 17.46
N LEU A 260 -11.50 -17.49 17.60
CA LEU A 260 -10.48 -16.46 17.79
C LEU A 260 -9.83 -16.53 19.19
N GLU A 261 -10.50 -17.21 20.13
CA GLU A 261 -10.07 -17.35 21.51
C GLU A 261 -9.25 -18.63 21.76
N THR A 262 -9.52 -19.72 21.03
CA THR A 262 -8.81 -21.00 21.20
C THR A 262 -7.62 -21.14 20.26
N GLU A 263 -6.50 -21.61 20.80
CA GLU A 263 -5.25 -21.73 20.05
C GLU A 263 -5.37 -22.84 18.97
N ALA A 264 -5.73 -24.06 19.37
CA ALA A 264 -5.75 -25.21 18.47
C ALA A 264 -6.60 -25.04 17.18
N ASP A 265 -7.74 -24.32 17.25
CA ASP A 265 -8.69 -24.23 16.13
C ASP A 265 -8.37 -23.05 15.17
N ALA A 266 -7.69 -22.01 15.64
CA ALA A 266 -7.40 -20.84 14.82
C ALA A 266 -6.24 -21.07 13.84
N ALA A 267 -5.24 -21.88 14.21
CA ALA A 267 -4.13 -22.23 13.31
C ALA A 267 -4.63 -22.96 12.06
N GLU A 268 -5.51 -23.94 12.24
CA GLU A 268 -6.08 -24.75 11.15
C GLU A 268 -6.96 -23.91 10.21
N ARG A 269 -7.51 -22.79 10.70
CA ARG A 269 -8.48 -21.96 10.00
C ARG A 269 -8.01 -20.52 9.73
N LEU A 270 -6.70 -20.25 9.79
CA LEU A 270 -6.14 -18.91 9.60
C LEU A 270 -6.59 -18.27 8.28
N THR A 271 -6.58 -19.02 7.18
CA THR A 271 -7.06 -18.58 5.86
C THR A 271 -8.54 -18.17 5.89
N GLU A 272 -9.37 -18.87 6.67
CA GLU A 272 -10.78 -18.51 6.82
C GLU A 272 -10.97 -17.24 7.66
N ILE A 273 -10.16 -17.08 8.71
CA ILE A 273 -10.15 -15.89 9.56
C ILE A 273 -9.73 -14.66 8.75
N GLU A 274 -8.70 -14.76 7.90
CA GLU A 274 -8.26 -13.68 7.01
C GLU A 274 -9.33 -13.31 5.96
N ALA A 275 -9.95 -14.31 5.35
CA ALA A 275 -11.04 -14.10 4.40
C ALA A 275 -12.25 -13.42 5.07
N ALA A 276 -12.60 -13.85 6.29
CA ALA A 276 -13.61 -13.24 7.13
C ALA A 276 -13.25 -11.79 7.47
N HIS A 277 -12.00 -11.53 7.86
CA HIS A 277 -11.50 -10.19 8.17
C HIS A 277 -11.71 -9.22 7.00
N HIS A 278 -11.29 -9.60 5.80
CA HIS A 278 -11.51 -8.77 4.61
C HIS A 278 -12.99 -8.55 4.29
N ALA A 279 -13.86 -9.53 4.53
CA ALA A 279 -15.29 -9.40 4.29
C ALA A 279 -15.95 -8.45 5.31
N VAL A 280 -15.61 -8.57 6.59
CA VAL A 280 -16.09 -7.69 7.66
C VAL A 280 -15.62 -6.24 7.45
N MET A 281 -14.37 -6.02 7.02
CA MET A 281 -13.85 -4.70 6.63
C MET A 281 -14.64 -4.05 5.47
N ARG A 282 -15.21 -4.84 4.55
CA ARG A 282 -16.09 -4.31 3.49
C ARG A 282 -17.46 -3.92 4.04
N LEU A 283 -18.00 -4.71 4.99
CA LEU A 283 -19.27 -4.41 5.66
C LEU A 283 -19.17 -3.13 6.48
N GLU A 284 -18.10 -2.96 7.26
CA GLU A 284 -17.86 -1.76 8.06
C GLU A 284 -17.86 -0.48 7.20
N ARG A 285 -17.10 -0.48 6.09
CA ARG A 285 -17.02 0.65 5.15
C ARG A 285 -18.37 0.97 4.50
N ARG A 286 -19.23 -0.02 4.31
CA ARG A 286 -20.58 0.19 3.79
C ARG A 286 -21.50 0.75 4.87
N LEU A 287 -21.45 0.19 6.07
CA LEU A 287 -22.21 0.63 7.23
C LEU A 287 -21.95 2.11 7.56
N ARG A 288 -20.67 2.55 7.55
CA ARG A 288 -20.29 3.96 7.74
C ARG A 288 -20.89 4.90 6.69
N ARG A 289 -20.97 4.47 5.42
CA ARG A 289 -21.59 5.26 4.35
C ARG A 289 -23.11 5.37 4.53
N ASP A 290 -23.76 4.29 4.93
CA ASP A 290 -25.21 4.29 5.19
C ASP A 290 -25.56 5.17 6.41
N VAL A 291 -24.73 5.15 7.46
CA VAL A 291 -24.86 6.07 8.61
C VAL A 291 -24.77 7.53 8.18
N GLU A 292 -23.78 7.88 7.36
CA GLU A 292 -23.61 9.26 6.89
C GLU A 292 -24.76 9.68 5.96
N MET A 293 -25.28 8.77 5.15
CA MET A 293 -26.46 8.99 4.32
C MET A 293 -27.71 9.28 5.18
N ILE A 294 -27.95 8.48 6.22
CA ILE A 294 -29.06 8.66 7.16
C ILE A 294 -28.90 9.97 7.95
N ARG A 295 -27.67 10.34 8.33
CA ARG A 295 -27.39 11.61 9.02
C ARG A 295 -27.70 12.83 8.14
N ARG A 296 -27.45 12.73 6.83
CA ARG A 296 -27.73 13.80 5.85
C ARG A 296 -29.18 13.83 5.39
N ALA A 297 -29.96 12.76 5.61
CA ALA A 297 -31.37 12.71 5.24
C ALA A 297 -32.16 13.80 5.99
N SER A 298 -32.98 14.52 5.24
CA SER A 298 -33.84 15.58 5.74
C SER A 298 -34.92 15.03 6.67
N ALA A 299 -35.45 15.86 7.59
CA ALA A 299 -36.53 15.46 8.48
C ALA A 299 -37.84 15.09 7.74
N THR A 300 -37.97 15.52 6.48
CA THR A 300 -39.05 15.16 5.57
C THR A 300 -38.90 13.76 4.96
N GLU A 301 -37.67 13.20 4.92
CA GLU A 301 -37.40 11.86 4.37
C GLU A 301 -37.44 10.78 5.44
N ILE A 302 -36.96 11.09 6.66
CA ILE A 302 -36.98 10.16 7.79
C ILE A 302 -37.41 10.93 9.05
N PRO A 303 -38.51 10.53 9.71
CA PRO A 303 -38.92 11.12 10.98
C PRO A 303 -37.79 11.09 12.00
N THR A 304 -37.56 12.19 12.71
CA THR A 304 -36.41 12.35 13.63
C THR A 304 -36.25 11.20 14.63
N ARG A 305 -37.34 10.72 15.24
CA ARG A 305 -37.31 9.57 16.16
C ARG A 305 -36.87 8.27 15.48
N GLN A 306 -37.34 8.03 14.26
CA GLN A 306 -36.95 6.85 13.47
C GLN A 306 -35.48 6.94 13.03
N ARG A 307 -35.02 8.15 12.68
CA ARG A 307 -33.62 8.41 12.34
C ARG A 307 -32.70 8.13 13.53
N GLU A 308 -33.05 8.61 14.73
CA GLU A 308 -32.28 8.37 15.95
C GLU A 308 -32.24 6.89 16.33
N ALA A 309 -33.38 6.19 16.27
CA ALA A 309 -33.44 4.75 16.52
C ALA A 309 -32.57 3.95 15.54
N LEU A 310 -32.63 4.28 14.24
CA LEU A 310 -31.76 3.67 13.23
C LEU A 310 -30.29 3.96 13.56
N LEU A 311 -29.90 5.22 13.77
CA LEU A 311 -28.51 5.57 14.06
C LEU A 311 -27.97 4.85 15.30
N ALA A 312 -28.78 4.65 16.34
CA ALA A 312 -28.40 3.87 17.52
C ALA A 312 -28.12 2.40 17.18
N GLU A 313 -28.97 1.77 16.36
CA GLU A 313 -28.80 0.38 15.94
C GLU A 313 -27.58 0.19 15.01
N TYR A 314 -27.38 1.11 14.08
CA TYR A 314 -26.17 1.17 13.24
C TYR A 314 -24.90 1.36 14.07
N HIS A 315 -24.95 2.19 15.11
CA HIS A 315 -23.81 2.41 15.99
C HIS A 315 -23.46 1.15 16.78
N ARG A 316 -24.47 0.43 17.31
CA ARG A 316 -24.27 -0.87 17.97
C ARG A 316 -23.60 -1.87 17.02
N LEU A 317 -24.06 -1.97 15.78
CA LEU A 317 -23.46 -2.85 14.77
C LEU A 317 -22.01 -2.47 14.44
N LEU A 318 -21.70 -1.17 14.35
CA LEU A 318 -20.32 -0.70 14.15
C LEU A 318 -19.42 -1.14 15.31
N THR A 319 -19.87 -0.99 16.55
CA THR A 319 -19.11 -1.42 17.73
C THR A 319 -18.84 -2.93 17.70
N THR A 320 -19.86 -3.75 17.39
CA THR A 320 -19.70 -5.21 17.26
C THR A 320 -18.71 -5.59 16.16
N ILE A 321 -18.76 -4.93 15.01
CA ILE A 321 -17.82 -5.15 13.91
C ILE A 321 -16.38 -4.79 14.33
N GLN A 322 -16.21 -3.66 15.01
CA GLN A 322 -14.89 -3.19 15.46
C GLN A 322 -14.28 -4.13 16.50
N ASP A 323 -15.07 -4.59 17.47
CA ASP A 323 -14.63 -5.58 18.46
C ASP A 323 -14.15 -6.87 17.80
N TRP A 324 -14.95 -7.42 16.88
CA TRP A 324 -14.59 -8.62 16.14
C TRP A 324 -13.33 -8.43 15.28
N LEU A 325 -13.19 -7.29 14.59
CA LEU A 325 -12.00 -6.98 13.79
C LEU A 325 -10.73 -6.92 14.64
N GLN A 326 -10.83 -6.32 15.84
CA GLN A 326 -9.72 -6.24 16.77
C GLN A 326 -9.31 -7.63 17.29
N LYS A 327 -10.27 -8.49 17.63
CA LYS A 327 -10.00 -9.89 18.01
C LYS A 327 -9.36 -10.69 16.87
N ALA A 328 -9.88 -10.54 15.66
CA ALA A 328 -9.35 -11.23 14.48
C ALA A 328 -7.92 -10.78 14.17
N GLU A 329 -7.62 -9.48 14.24
CA GLU A 329 -6.28 -8.94 14.06
C GLU A 329 -5.32 -9.45 15.15
N ALA A 330 -5.76 -9.45 16.42
CA ALA A 330 -4.97 -9.99 17.53
C ALA A 330 -4.72 -11.50 17.38
N ALA A 331 -5.68 -12.27 16.87
CA ALA A 331 -5.48 -13.67 16.54
C ALA A 331 -4.42 -13.79 15.44
N VAL A 332 -4.61 -13.15 14.28
CA VAL A 332 -3.66 -13.18 13.14
C VAL A 332 -2.24 -12.79 13.57
N LEU A 333 -2.10 -11.76 14.42
CA LEU A 333 -0.81 -11.32 14.94
C LEU A 333 -0.17 -12.35 15.89
N ARG A 334 -0.95 -12.99 16.77
CA ARG A 334 -0.44 -14.08 17.63
C ARG A 334 0.10 -15.24 16.80
N TRP A 335 -0.59 -15.60 15.72
CA TRP A 335 -0.24 -16.73 14.86
C TRP A 335 0.93 -16.48 13.90
N ASN A 336 1.06 -15.24 13.42
CA ASN A 336 2.14 -14.85 12.53
C ASN A 336 3.44 -14.49 13.27
N MET A 337 3.44 -14.53 14.61
CA MET A 337 4.68 -14.49 15.37
C MET A 337 5.14 -15.93 15.64
N PRO A 338 6.35 -16.34 15.19
CA PRO A 338 6.89 -17.64 15.57
C PRO A 338 6.93 -17.74 17.10
N GLU A 339 6.52 -18.90 17.63
CA GLU A 339 6.57 -19.20 19.07
C GLU A 339 7.90 -18.73 19.66
N ARG A 340 7.80 -17.95 20.74
CA ARG A 340 8.95 -17.53 21.55
C ARG A 340 9.58 -18.71 22.27
#